data_AF-A0AAP9SER3-F1
#
_entry.id   AF-A0AAP9SER3-F1
#
_cell.length_a   1.000
_cell.length_b   1.000
_cell.length_c   1.000
_cell.angle_alpha   90.00
_cell.angle_beta   90.00
_cell.angle_gamma   90.00
#
_symmetry.space_group_name_H-M   'P 1'
#
loop_
_entity.id
_entity.type
_entity.pdbx_description
1 polymer ?
#
loop_
_entity_poly.entity_id
_entity_poly.type
_entity_poly.pdbx_seq_one_letter_code
_entity_poly.pdbx_strand_id
1 'polypeptide(L)'
;MTNKELSTKIRKTLKESGYTSKDIKVSVRSSLYDTVAKITIHNPHINKNEIEKLLLTAYEEIDRDIVTGEILQGGNTMLFIDYEYGIFEEVAYEWAATAKGLMHSKEEVTRIFDGLYLLDPDRTGVLSIRQQNEKASCTYKVYNLSHLCEFIYKFVEFGTIAV
;
A
#
# COMPACT_ATOMS: atom_id res chain seq x y z
N MET A 1 -19.47 3.68 -20.07
CA MET A 1 -19.93 2.84 -18.94
C MET A 1 -20.50 3.74 -17.86
N THR A 2 -21.57 3.38 -17.16
CA THR A 2 -22.07 4.20 -16.04
C THR A 2 -21.32 3.91 -14.74
N ASN A 3 -21.30 4.87 -13.80
CA ASN A 3 -20.69 4.67 -12.47
C ASN A 3 -21.25 3.44 -11.74
N LYS A 4 -22.55 3.17 -11.90
CA LYS A 4 -23.23 2.02 -11.29
C LYS A 4 -22.74 0.72 -11.91
N GLU A 5 -22.64 0.65 -13.23
CA GLU A 5 -22.10 -0.51 -13.94
C GLU A 5 -20.65 -0.79 -13.55
N LEU A 6 -19.79 0.24 -13.50
CA LEU A 6 -18.40 0.09 -13.10
C LEU A 6 -18.28 -0.42 -11.66
N SER A 7 -19.02 0.18 -10.73
CA SER A 7 -19.06 -0.27 -9.32
C SER A 7 -19.49 -1.73 -9.19
N THR A 8 -20.52 -2.15 -9.94
CA THR A 8 -20.98 -3.55 -9.95
C THR A 8 -19.94 -4.49 -10.54
N LYS A 9 -19.25 -4.11 -11.62
CA LYS A 9 -18.19 -4.92 -12.23
C LYS A 9 -17.01 -5.11 -11.28
N ILE A 10 -16.49 -4.02 -10.70
CA ILE A 10 -15.37 -4.08 -9.73
C ILE A 10 -15.74 -4.97 -8.55
N ARG A 11 -16.92 -4.78 -7.95
CA ARG A 11 -17.38 -5.61 -6.82
C ARG A 11 -17.53 -7.08 -7.20
N LYS A 12 -17.97 -7.37 -8.43
CA LYS A 12 -18.09 -8.75 -8.94
C LYS A 12 -16.71 -9.40 -9.07
N THR A 13 -15.74 -8.73 -9.68
CA THR A 13 -14.37 -9.25 -9.84
C THR A 13 -13.68 -9.45 -8.50
N LEU A 14 -13.85 -8.52 -7.55
CA LEU A 14 -13.34 -8.70 -6.19
C LEU A 14 -13.97 -9.92 -5.50
N LYS A 15 -15.29 -10.12 -5.65
CA LYS A 15 -16.00 -11.28 -5.08
C LYS A 15 -15.55 -12.60 -5.72
N GLU A 16 -15.35 -12.62 -7.03
CA GLU A 16 -14.83 -13.79 -7.76
C GLU A 16 -13.40 -14.13 -7.37
N SER A 17 -12.63 -13.14 -6.92
CA SER A 17 -11.28 -13.30 -6.37
C SER A 17 -11.26 -13.63 -4.86
N GLY A 18 -12.44 -13.83 -4.25
CA GLY A 18 -12.58 -14.26 -2.86
C GLY A 18 -12.74 -13.14 -1.83
N TYR A 19 -12.77 -11.87 -2.24
CA TYR A 19 -12.90 -10.74 -1.31
C TYR A 19 -14.36 -10.39 -1.02
N THR A 20 -14.64 -9.97 0.22
CA THR A 20 -15.98 -9.52 0.62
C THR A 20 -16.06 -8.01 0.74
N SER A 21 -17.29 -7.49 0.86
CA SER A 21 -17.52 -6.06 1.12
C SER A 21 -17.07 -5.60 2.50
N LYS A 22 -16.80 -6.53 3.43
CA LYS A 22 -16.20 -6.23 4.74
C LYS A 22 -14.70 -6.02 4.60
N ASP A 23 -14.07 -6.74 3.67
CA ASP A 23 -12.64 -6.63 3.41
C ASP A 23 -12.31 -5.42 2.55
N ILE A 24 -13.15 -5.11 1.56
CA ILE A 24 -12.88 -4.05 0.57
C ILE A 24 -14.15 -3.28 0.24
N LYS A 25 -14.09 -1.96 0.39
CA LYS A 25 -15.16 -1.03 0.02
C LYS A 25 -14.86 -0.38 -1.33
N VAL A 26 -15.87 -0.35 -2.19
CA VAL A 26 -15.79 0.26 -3.53
C VAL A 26 -16.74 1.45 -3.62
N SER A 27 -16.22 2.62 -3.99
CA SER A 27 -17.00 3.83 -4.24
C SER A 27 -16.64 4.39 -5.61
N VAL A 28 -17.63 4.56 -6.49
CA VAL A 28 -17.43 5.15 -7.82
C VAL A 28 -18.23 6.43 -7.92
N ARG A 29 -17.59 7.51 -8.38
CA ARG A 29 -18.21 8.82 -8.56
C ARG A 29 -17.69 9.50 -9.82
N SER A 30 -18.49 10.41 -10.37
CA SER A 30 -18.04 11.31 -11.41
C SER A 30 -17.16 12.41 -10.80
N SER A 31 -16.13 12.80 -11.54
CA SER A 31 -15.21 13.89 -11.23
C SER A 31 -15.09 14.75 -12.48
N LEU A 32 -15.91 15.81 -12.57
CA LEU A 32 -16.07 16.63 -13.78
C LEU A 32 -16.38 15.76 -15.01
N TYR A 33 -15.44 15.66 -15.94
CA TYR A 33 -15.56 14.91 -17.19
C TYR A 33 -15.01 13.47 -17.08
N ASP A 34 -14.52 13.08 -15.91
CA ASP A 34 -13.88 11.79 -15.64
C ASP A 34 -14.66 10.97 -14.61
N THR A 35 -14.29 9.70 -14.50
CA THR A 35 -14.81 8.75 -13.51
C THR A 35 -13.71 8.39 -12.52
N VAL A 36 -14.05 8.40 -11.23
CA VAL A 36 -13.13 8.05 -10.15
C VAL A 36 -13.69 6.87 -9.37
N ALA A 37 -12.93 5.80 -9.30
CA ALA A 37 -13.19 4.64 -8.45
C ALA A 37 -12.22 4.64 -7.27
N LYS A 38 -12.75 4.82 -6.06
CA LYS A 38 -12.02 4.65 -4.81
C LYS A 38 -12.28 3.26 -4.23
N ILE A 39 -11.20 2.50 -4.05
CA ILE A 39 -11.18 1.17 -3.46
C ILE A 39 -10.45 1.30 -2.13
N THR A 40 -11.14 0.99 -1.04
CA THR A 40 -10.59 1.08 0.32
C THR A 40 -10.49 -0.32 0.92
N ILE A 41 -9.28 -0.73 1.26
CA ILE A 41 -9.00 -2.03 1.88
C ILE A 41 -9.15 -1.88 3.40
N HIS A 42 -10.07 -2.64 3.97
CA HIS A 42 -10.48 -2.67 5.38
C HIS A 42 -9.93 -3.90 6.13
N ASN A 43 -9.35 -4.87 5.42
CA ASN A 43 -8.67 -6.01 6.03
C ASN A 43 -7.14 -5.85 5.96
N PRO A 44 -6.42 -5.76 7.10
CA PRO A 44 -4.97 -5.55 7.13
C PRO A 44 -4.16 -6.72 6.57
N HIS A 45 -4.77 -7.90 6.39
CA HIS A 45 -4.11 -9.10 5.86
C HIS A 45 -4.18 -9.20 4.33
N ILE A 46 -4.77 -8.21 3.66
CA ILE A 46 -4.85 -8.17 2.19
C ILE A 46 -3.68 -7.39 1.63
N ASN A 47 -2.99 -7.99 0.66
CA ASN A 47 -1.91 -7.34 -0.07
C ASN A 47 -2.45 -6.37 -1.14
N LYS A 48 -2.24 -5.06 -0.95
CA LYS A 48 -2.70 -4.02 -1.88
C LYS A 48 -2.17 -4.24 -3.30
N ASN A 49 -0.94 -4.73 -3.47
CA ASN A 49 -0.34 -4.95 -4.79
C ASN A 49 -1.10 -6.02 -5.60
N GLU A 50 -1.76 -6.98 -4.95
CA GLU A 50 -2.60 -7.97 -5.62
C GLU A 50 -3.90 -7.35 -6.13
N ILE A 51 -4.51 -6.46 -5.32
CA ILE A 51 -5.71 -5.71 -5.70
C ILE A 51 -5.40 -4.74 -6.84
N GLU A 52 -4.26 -4.06 -6.80
CA GLU A 52 -3.80 -3.18 -7.88
C GLU A 52 -3.63 -3.94 -9.19
N LYS A 53 -2.91 -5.07 -9.17
CA LYS A 53 -2.75 -5.93 -10.36
C LYS A 53 -4.08 -6.42 -10.92
N LEU A 54 -5.01 -6.79 -10.04
CA LEU A 54 -6.32 -7.28 -10.44
C LEU A 54 -7.18 -6.19 -11.09
N LEU A 55 -7.17 -4.98 -10.55
CA LEU A 55 -8.14 -3.94 -10.93
C LEU A 55 -7.60 -2.92 -11.93
N LEU A 56 -6.34 -2.47 -11.80
CA LEU A 56 -5.79 -1.43 -12.67
C LEU A 56 -5.79 -1.89 -14.13
N THR A 57 -5.30 -3.09 -14.39
CA THR A 57 -5.26 -3.64 -15.77
C THR A 57 -6.65 -3.85 -16.38
N ALA A 58 -7.68 -4.05 -15.56
CA ALA A 58 -9.02 -4.37 -16.03
C ALA A 58 -9.93 -3.15 -16.23
N TYR A 59 -9.68 -2.05 -15.52
CA TYR A 59 -10.63 -0.94 -15.40
C TYR A 59 -10.02 0.46 -15.50
N GLU A 60 -8.70 0.60 -15.36
CA GLU A 60 -8.07 1.92 -15.50
C GLU A 60 -7.96 2.30 -16.98
N GLU A 61 -8.49 3.48 -17.31
CA GLU A 61 -8.47 4.03 -18.65
C GLU A 61 -8.01 5.49 -18.52
N ILE A 62 -6.75 5.78 -18.85
CA ILE A 62 -6.19 7.13 -18.76
C ILE A 62 -5.61 7.49 -20.12
N ASP A 63 -6.13 8.56 -20.73
CA ASP A 63 -5.61 9.13 -21.96
C ASP A 63 -4.54 10.19 -21.64
N ARG A 64 -3.45 10.17 -22.39
CA ARG A 64 -2.29 11.05 -22.15
C ARG A 64 -1.78 11.62 -23.45
N ASP A 65 -1.41 12.90 -23.40
CA ASP A 65 -0.72 13.54 -24.52
C ASP A 65 0.61 12.85 -24.77
N ILE A 66 0.88 12.51 -26.04
CA ILE A 66 2.07 11.74 -26.42
C ILE A 66 3.37 12.54 -26.31
N VAL A 67 3.29 13.88 -26.31
CA VAL A 67 4.47 14.77 -26.28
C VAL A 67 4.78 15.20 -24.86
N THR A 68 3.77 15.65 -24.11
CA THR A 68 3.94 16.21 -22.76
C THR A 68 3.75 15.16 -21.66
N GLY A 69 3.01 14.08 -21.93
CA GLY A 69 2.62 13.08 -20.94
C GLY A 69 1.51 13.55 -19.97
N GLU A 70 0.94 14.74 -20.21
CA GLU A 70 -0.17 15.26 -19.43
C GLU A 70 -1.42 14.40 -19.62
N ILE A 71 -2.21 14.22 -18.55
CA ILE A 71 -3.49 13.52 -18.62
C ILE A 71 -4.47 14.41 -19.38
N LEU A 72 -4.99 13.89 -20.50
CA LEU A 72 -5.99 14.58 -21.30
C LEU A 72 -7.33 14.51 -20.58
N GLN A 73 -8.03 15.63 -20.47
CA GLN A 73 -9.26 15.69 -19.70
C GLN A 73 -10.43 15.10 -20.50
N GLY A 74 -11.29 14.33 -19.81
CA GLY A 74 -12.53 13.82 -20.39
C GLY A 74 -12.46 12.35 -20.76
N GLY A 75 -13.35 11.56 -20.14
CA GLY A 75 -13.51 10.14 -20.43
C GLY A 75 -12.57 9.22 -19.67
N ASN A 76 -11.71 9.74 -18.78
CA ASN A 76 -10.81 8.88 -18.01
C ASN A 76 -11.57 8.10 -16.93
N THR A 77 -11.07 6.91 -16.61
CA THR A 77 -11.43 6.13 -15.43
C THR A 77 -10.20 5.94 -14.56
N MET A 78 -10.15 6.68 -13.45
CA MET A 78 -9.03 6.64 -12.49
C MET A 78 -9.38 5.74 -11.31
N LEU A 79 -8.47 4.84 -10.94
CA LEU A 79 -8.60 3.98 -9.78
C LEU A 79 -7.65 4.42 -8.66
N PHE A 80 -8.19 4.60 -7.46
CA PHE A 80 -7.42 4.87 -6.25
C PHE A 80 -7.62 3.73 -5.29
N ILE A 81 -6.59 2.92 -5.08
CA ILE A 81 -6.61 1.73 -4.23
C ILE A 81 -5.74 2.03 -3.03
N ASP A 82 -6.33 2.13 -1.85
CA ASP A 82 -5.60 2.44 -0.62
C ASP A 82 -6.16 1.67 0.57
N TYR A 83 -5.32 1.49 1.58
CA TYR A 83 -5.75 1.02 2.88
C TYR A 83 -6.60 2.05 3.60
N GLU A 84 -7.49 1.58 4.46
CA GLU A 84 -8.11 2.45 5.47
C GLU A 84 -7.03 3.02 6.40
N TYR A 85 -7.19 4.28 6.79
CA TYR A 85 -6.26 4.94 7.69
C TYR A 85 -6.21 4.20 9.04
N GLY A 86 -5.01 3.92 9.53
CA GLY A 86 -4.80 3.26 10.82
C GLY A 86 -5.09 1.75 10.83
N ILE A 87 -5.39 1.14 9.69
CA ILE A 87 -5.76 -0.29 9.61
C ILE A 87 -4.71 -1.24 10.19
N PHE A 88 -3.44 -0.85 10.16
CA PHE A 88 -2.33 -1.66 10.63
C PHE A 88 -2.01 -1.43 12.12
N GLU A 89 -2.57 -0.41 12.77
CA GLU A 89 -2.15 -0.01 14.12
C GLU A 89 -2.24 -1.16 15.13
N GLU A 90 -3.37 -1.88 15.14
CA GLU A 90 -3.61 -2.98 16.09
C GLU A 90 -2.71 -4.19 15.81
N VAL A 91 -2.71 -4.69 14.56
CA VAL A 91 -1.93 -5.88 14.16
C VAL A 91 -0.43 -5.64 14.21
N ALA A 92 0.02 -4.42 13.92
CA ALA A 92 1.42 -4.07 13.98
C ALA A 92 1.92 -3.92 15.41
N TYR A 93 1.04 -3.58 16.36
CA TYR A 93 1.43 -3.35 17.75
C TYR A 93 2.05 -4.60 18.42
N GLU A 94 1.75 -5.80 17.93
CA GLU A 94 2.42 -7.04 18.36
C GLU A 94 3.96 -6.95 18.26
N TRP A 95 4.46 -6.16 17.32
CA TRP A 95 5.88 -5.94 17.08
C TRP A 95 6.49 -4.83 17.94
N ALA A 96 5.73 -4.20 18.84
CA ALA A 96 6.19 -3.06 19.63
C ALA A 96 7.41 -3.38 20.50
N ALA A 97 7.50 -4.59 21.07
CA ALA A 97 8.65 -4.98 21.87
C ALA A 97 9.93 -5.06 21.02
N THR A 98 9.85 -5.72 19.86
CA THR A 98 10.93 -5.83 18.88
C THR A 98 11.35 -4.45 18.36
N ALA A 99 10.39 -3.65 17.92
CA ALA A 99 10.64 -2.30 17.40
C ALA A 99 11.28 -1.40 18.45
N LYS A 100 10.83 -1.43 19.71
CA LYS A 100 11.49 -0.71 20.81
C LYS A 100 12.93 -1.18 20.98
N GLY A 101 13.19 -2.48 21.01
CA GLY A 101 14.55 -3.00 21.13
C GLY A 101 15.48 -2.49 20.01
N LEU A 102 14.99 -2.50 18.78
CA LEU A 102 15.72 -2.01 17.61
C LEU A 102 16.01 -0.50 17.69
N MET A 103 15.06 0.32 18.13
CA MET A 103 15.26 1.77 18.25
C MET A 103 16.29 2.17 19.32
N HIS A 104 16.62 1.28 20.27
CA HIS A 104 17.68 1.50 21.25
C HIS A 104 19.05 0.95 20.81
N SER A 105 19.10 0.28 19.65
CA SER A 105 20.36 -0.19 19.07
C SER A 105 21.27 1.00 18.78
N LYS A 106 22.58 0.80 18.97
CA LYS A 106 23.63 1.80 18.66
C LYS A 106 24.37 1.47 17.36
N GLU A 107 23.96 0.40 16.68
CA GLU A 107 24.54 -0.01 15.41
C GLU A 107 24.00 0.88 14.29
N GLU A 108 24.86 1.19 13.32
CA GLU A 108 24.43 1.92 12.11
C GLU A 108 23.52 1.07 11.22
N VAL A 109 23.68 -0.25 11.28
CA VAL A 109 22.89 -1.21 10.52
C VAL A 109 22.55 -2.39 11.42
N THR A 110 21.28 -2.56 11.72
CA THR A 110 20.77 -3.72 12.46
C THR A 110 19.89 -4.55 11.53
N ARG A 111 20.26 -5.82 11.34
CA ARG A 111 19.43 -6.77 10.57
C ARG A 111 18.25 -7.21 11.42
N ILE A 112 17.03 -7.01 10.91
CA ILE A 112 15.79 -7.44 11.57
C ILE A 112 15.44 -8.87 11.10
N PHE A 113 15.41 -9.06 9.78
CA PHE A 113 15.18 -10.36 9.13
C PHE A 113 16.11 -10.51 7.93
N ASP A 114 16.06 -11.66 7.27
CA ASP A 114 16.74 -11.79 5.98
C ASP A 114 16.12 -10.83 4.95
N GLY A 115 16.95 -9.91 4.44
CA GLY A 115 16.50 -8.87 3.51
C GLY A 115 15.78 -7.67 4.13
N LEU A 116 15.71 -7.55 5.47
CA LEU A 116 15.16 -6.36 6.15
C LEU A 116 16.13 -5.81 7.20
N TYR A 117 16.42 -4.51 7.09
CA TYR A 117 17.45 -3.83 7.89
C TYR A 117 16.91 -2.51 8.43
N LEU A 118 17.22 -2.22 9.70
CA LEU A 118 17.12 -0.88 10.27
C LEU A 118 18.47 -0.17 10.11
N LEU A 119 18.44 1.09 9.70
CA LEU A 119 19.60 1.92 9.43
C LEU A 119 19.55 3.18 10.29
N ASP A 120 20.69 3.53 10.88
CA ASP A 120 20.99 4.83 11.47
C ASP A 120 22.35 5.30 10.93
N PRO A 121 22.42 5.74 9.66
CA PRO A 121 23.67 5.86 8.90
C PRO A 121 24.69 6.86 9.48
N ASP A 122 24.31 7.65 10.48
CA ASP A 122 25.19 8.62 11.14
C ASP A 122 25.07 8.58 12.68
N ARG A 123 24.38 7.57 13.24
CA ARG A 123 24.05 7.47 14.69
C ARG A 123 23.38 8.73 15.23
N THR A 124 22.58 9.37 14.39
CA THR A 124 21.89 10.63 14.71
C THR A 124 20.51 10.37 15.30
N GLY A 125 20.06 9.11 15.33
CA GLY A 125 18.69 8.72 15.66
C GLY A 125 17.71 8.90 14.49
N VAL A 126 18.19 9.30 13.31
CA VAL A 126 17.37 9.40 12.10
C VAL A 126 17.27 8.02 11.45
N LEU A 127 16.31 7.25 11.94
CA LEU A 127 16.12 5.87 11.53
C LEU A 127 15.51 5.75 10.13
N SER A 128 15.99 4.77 9.37
CA SER A 128 15.40 4.34 8.10
C SER A 128 15.30 2.83 8.05
N ILE A 129 14.23 2.30 7.49
CA ILE A 129 14.10 0.87 7.23
C ILE A 129 14.37 0.60 5.76
N ARG A 130 15.19 -0.42 5.49
CA ARG A 130 15.55 -0.86 4.14
C ARG A 130 15.15 -2.31 3.94
N GLN A 131 14.37 -2.55 2.90
CA GLN A 131 14.21 -3.88 2.32
C GLN A 131 15.18 -4.02 1.14
N GLN A 132 15.92 -5.13 1.13
CA GLN A 132 16.80 -5.49 0.03
C GLN A 132 16.80 -7.02 -0.12
N ASN A 133 15.90 -7.52 -0.97
CA ASN A 133 15.77 -8.93 -1.30
C ASN A 133 15.25 -9.12 -2.74
N GLU A 134 14.98 -10.36 -3.15
CA GLU A 134 14.48 -10.68 -4.48
C GLU A 134 13.12 -10.03 -4.80
N LYS A 135 12.31 -9.71 -3.79
CA LYS A 135 10.99 -9.11 -3.98
C LYS A 135 11.05 -7.61 -4.21
N ALA A 136 11.92 -6.89 -3.49
CA ALA A 136 12.02 -5.43 -3.60
C ALA A 136 13.35 -4.88 -3.06
N SER A 137 13.70 -3.68 -3.55
CA SER A 137 14.76 -2.83 -3.01
C SER A 137 14.19 -1.44 -2.76
N CYS A 138 13.88 -1.13 -1.50
CA CYS A 138 13.29 0.14 -1.09
C CYS A 138 13.78 0.58 0.28
N THR A 139 13.70 1.88 0.56
CA THR A 139 14.10 2.46 1.85
C THR A 139 13.12 3.56 2.25
N TYR A 140 12.66 3.53 3.49
CA TYR A 140 11.73 4.51 4.05
C TYR A 140 12.26 5.07 5.36
N LYS A 141 11.95 6.34 5.63
CA LYS A 141 12.24 6.95 6.93
C LYS A 141 11.29 6.40 7.98
N VAL A 142 11.81 6.15 9.18
CA VAL A 142 11.05 5.73 10.35
C VAL A 142 10.92 6.94 11.27
N TYR A 143 9.69 7.44 11.44
CA TYR A 143 9.44 8.64 12.23
C TYR A 143 9.10 8.36 13.68
N ASN A 144 8.53 7.19 13.97
CA ASN A 144 8.07 6.82 15.30
C ASN A 144 7.98 5.29 15.43
N LEU A 145 7.67 4.82 16.63
CA LEU A 145 7.52 3.41 16.95
C LEU A 145 6.44 2.73 16.09
N SER A 146 5.28 3.37 15.90
CA SER A 146 4.17 2.81 15.12
C SER A 146 4.57 2.52 13.69
N HIS A 147 5.27 3.46 13.04
CA HIS A 147 5.78 3.26 11.68
C HIS A 147 6.74 2.07 11.58
N LEU A 148 7.64 1.91 12.57
CA LEU A 148 8.55 0.77 12.56
C LEU A 148 7.78 -0.55 12.72
N CYS A 149 6.83 -0.60 13.65
CA CYS A 149 5.94 -1.74 13.82
C CYS A 149 5.21 -2.10 12.52
N GLU A 150 4.63 -1.10 11.84
CA GLU A 150 3.90 -1.31 10.58
C GLU A 150 4.80 -1.87 9.49
N PHE A 151 6.03 -1.37 9.34
CA PHE A 151 6.95 -1.91 8.34
C PHE A 151 7.39 -3.34 8.67
N ILE A 152 7.63 -3.66 9.95
CA ILE A 152 7.94 -5.02 10.38
C ILE A 152 6.77 -5.94 10.06
N TYR A 153 5.55 -5.54 10.44
CA TYR A 153 4.33 -6.29 10.14
C TYR A 153 4.16 -6.53 8.64
N LYS A 154 4.22 -5.48 7.81
CA LYS A 154 4.08 -5.59 6.35
C LYS A 154 5.11 -6.52 5.74
N PHE A 155 6.36 -6.45 6.22
CA PHE A 155 7.41 -7.35 5.76
C PHE A 155 7.11 -8.81 6.13
N VAL A 156 6.65 -9.08 7.35
CA VAL A 156 6.34 -10.45 7.79
C VAL A 156 5.12 -11.00 7.06
N GLU A 157 4.05 -10.21 6.95
CA GLU A 157 2.79 -10.62 6.35
C GLU A 157 2.89 -10.77 4.83
N PHE A 158 3.51 -9.81 4.15
CA PHE A 158 3.50 -9.70 2.69
C PHE A 158 4.85 -10.01 2.04
N GLY A 159 5.92 -10.11 2.82
CA GLY A 159 7.29 -10.19 2.33
C GLY A 159 7.79 -8.87 1.73
N THR A 160 7.06 -7.77 1.89
CA THR A 160 7.51 -6.45 1.45
C THR A 160 6.95 -5.32 2.29
N ILE A 161 7.74 -4.25 2.42
CA ILE A 161 7.35 -3.02 3.12
C ILE A 161 6.72 -1.98 2.18
N ALA A 162 6.73 -2.23 0.87
CA ALA A 162 6.19 -1.35 -0.17
C ALA A 162 4.78 -1.80 -0.59
N VAL A 163 3.89 -1.88 0.39
CA VAL A 163 2.45 -2.17 0.24
C VAL A 163 1.63 -1.01 0.76
#